data_AF-A0A817W2A4-F1
#
_entry.id   AF-A0A817W2A4-F1
#
_cell.length_a   1.000
_cell.length_b   1.000
_cell.length_c   1.000
_cell.angle_alpha   90.00
_cell.angle_beta   90.00
_cell.angle_gamma   90.00
#
_symmetry.space_group_name_H-M   'P 1'
#
loop_
_entity.id
_entity.type
_entity.pdbx_description
1 polymer ?
#
loop_
_entity_poly.entity_id
_entity_poly.type
_entity_poly.pdbx_seq_one_letter_code
_entity_poly.pdbx_strand_id
1 'polypeptide(L)'
;MAPNNTKKAEEAVIKEDQWNYHCTNITAAGRKKFFQSNKISRSKKIVQELFELKLKLKAIIEMLHERGNTVPSIHQLNSLLRTVKSRELGPTSISLGENVQWCLESSQSMPKSDDTPFVASYEIIYDKI
;
A
#
# COMPACT_ATOMS: atom_id res chain seq x y z
N MET A 1 -7.36 32.74 27.37
CA MET A 1 -7.08 32.11 26.05
C MET A 1 -5.72 31.41 26.13
N ALA A 2 -5.70 30.08 26.21
CA ALA A 2 -4.44 29.33 26.18
C ALA A 2 -4.46 28.34 25.01
N PRO A 3 -3.85 28.70 23.86
CA PRO A 3 -3.64 27.74 22.78
C PRO A 3 -2.20 27.85 22.27
N ASN A 4 -1.24 27.21 22.93
CA ASN A 4 0.13 27.19 22.39
C ASN A 4 0.96 25.93 22.69
N ASN A 5 0.52 25.06 23.60
CA ASN A 5 1.26 23.82 23.89
C ASN A 5 0.95 22.70 22.89
N THR A 6 -0.29 22.58 22.40
CA THR A 6 -0.70 21.46 21.55
C THR A 6 -0.06 21.51 20.16
N LYS A 7 -0.02 22.69 19.52
CA LYS A 7 0.64 22.85 18.21
C LYS A 7 2.15 22.63 18.29
N LYS A 8 2.81 23.14 19.34
CA LYS A 8 4.24 22.91 19.56
C LYS A 8 4.57 21.44 19.82
N ALA A 9 3.72 20.72 20.55
CA ALA A 9 3.90 19.29 20.79
C ALA A 9 3.71 18.46 19.51
N GLU A 10 2.74 18.82 18.66
CA GLU A 10 2.53 18.18 17.36
C GLU A 10 3.70 18.43 16.40
N GLU A 11 4.17 19.68 16.33
CA GLU A 11 5.34 20.05 15.54
C GLU A 11 6.59 19.33 16.03
N ALA A 12 6.80 19.20 17.35
CA ALA A 12 7.94 18.46 17.91
C ALA A 12 7.92 16.97 17.52
N VAL A 13 6.75 16.31 17.56
CA VAL A 13 6.61 14.89 17.19
C VAL A 13 6.86 14.65 15.69
N ILE A 14 6.40 15.57 14.84
CA ILE A 14 6.59 15.48 13.38
C ILE A 14 8.03 15.84 13.00
N LYS A 15 8.66 16.80 13.68
CA LYS A 15 10.02 17.28 13.37
C LYS A 15 11.12 16.25 13.64
N GLU A 16 10.84 15.23 14.46
CA GLU A 16 11.74 14.11 14.67
C GLU A 16 11.75 13.10 13.51
N ASP A 17 10.93 13.27 12.46
CA ASP A 17 10.80 12.40 11.27
C ASP A 17 10.46 10.92 11.60
N GLN A 18 10.25 10.63 12.87
CA GLN A 18 9.97 9.30 13.43
C GLN A 18 8.48 9.00 13.53
N TRP A 19 7.61 9.95 13.22
CA TRP A 19 6.16 9.85 13.41
C TRP A 19 5.39 10.52 12.28
N ASN A 20 4.39 9.82 11.76
CA ASN A 20 3.44 10.34 10.78
C ASN A 20 2.06 10.51 11.41
N TYR A 21 1.34 11.57 11.04
CA TYR A 21 -0.06 11.73 11.40
C TYR A 21 -0.89 10.57 10.82
N HIS A 22 -1.70 9.94 11.66
CA HIS A 22 -2.53 8.80 11.27
C HIS A 22 -4.00 9.21 11.15
N CYS A 23 -4.61 9.65 12.26
CA CYS A 23 -6.02 10.04 12.26
C CYS A 23 -6.36 10.95 13.45
N THR A 24 -7.57 11.51 13.43
CA THR A 24 -8.12 12.28 14.54
C THR A 24 -9.49 11.75 14.91
N ASN A 25 -9.75 11.56 16.20
CA ASN A 25 -11.05 11.15 16.73
C ASN A 25 -11.62 12.24 17.65
N ILE A 26 -12.93 12.48 17.58
CA ILE A 26 -13.65 13.42 18.45
C ILE A 26 -14.37 12.59 19.51
N THR A 27 -14.00 12.81 20.77
CA THR A 27 -14.60 12.14 21.93
C THR A 27 -15.31 13.16 22.82
N ALA A 28 -16.12 12.70 23.79
CA ALA A 28 -16.74 13.58 24.78
C ALA A 28 -15.72 14.43 25.56
N ALA A 29 -14.47 13.96 25.68
CA ALA A 29 -13.35 14.66 26.30
C ALA A 29 -12.58 15.59 25.34
N GLY A 30 -13.04 15.73 24.09
CA GLY A 30 -12.41 16.55 23.06
C GLY A 30 -11.72 15.75 21.94
N ARG A 31 -10.89 16.46 21.17
CA ARG A 31 -10.23 15.95 19.95
C ARG A 31 -8.91 15.27 20.28
N LYS A 32 -8.80 13.97 19.98
CA LYS A 32 -7.56 13.19 20.11
C LYS A 32 -6.94 12.98 18.74
N LYS A 33 -5.65 13.34 18.60
CA LYS A 33 -4.84 13.05 17.40
C LYS A 33 -3.99 11.83 17.64
N PHE A 34 -3.94 10.94 16.66
CA PHE A 34 -3.15 9.73 16.68
C PHE A 34 -2.01 9.84 15.67
N PHE A 35 -0.82 9.47 16.12
CA PHE A 35 0.40 9.43 15.31
C PHE A 35 0.92 8.00 15.29
N GLN A 36 1.43 7.57 14.14
CA GLN A 36 2.04 6.25 13.94
C GLN A 36 3.54 6.41 13.73
N SER A 37 4.35 5.48 14.23
CA SER A 37 5.79 5.55 14.02
C SER A 37 6.17 5.25 12.57
N ASN A 38 7.15 5.97 12.06
CA ASN A 38 7.78 5.76 10.76
C ASN A 38 8.82 4.64 10.79
N LYS A 39 9.17 4.13 11.99
CA LYS A 39 10.06 2.99 12.11
C LYS A 39 9.34 1.74 11.59
N ILE A 40 9.85 1.20 10.49
CA ILE A 40 9.48 -0.14 10.02
C ILE A 40 9.82 -1.11 11.15
N SER A 41 8.82 -1.85 11.62
CA SER A 41 9.01 -2.84 12.68
C SER A 41 10.04 -3.89 12.25
N ARG A 42 10.83 -4.41 13.20
CA ARG A 42 11.82 -5.46 12.94
C ARG A 42 11.20 -6.65 12.21
N SER A 43 10.01 -7.08 12.63
CA SER A 43 9.26 -8.16 11.98
C SER A 43 8.90 -7.84 10.52
N LYS A 44 8.55 -6.58 10.20
CA LYS A 44 8.23 -6.16 8.84
C LYS A 44 9.46 -6.23 7.92
N LYS A 45 10.65 -5.87 8.40
CA LYS A 45 11.91 -6.02 7.65
C LYS A 45 12.22 -7.49 7.37
N ILE A 46 12.16 -8.33 8.41
CA ILE A 46 12.42 -9.77 8.27
C ILE A 46 11.46 -10.42 7.28
N VAL A 47 10.17 -10.06 7.31
CA VAL A 47 9.18 -10.56 6.34
C VAL A 47 9.52 -10.13 4.91
N GLN A 48 9.99 -8.89 4.72
CA GLN A 48 10.42 -8.40 3.40
C GLN A 48 11.63 -9.17 2.89
N GLU A 49 12.67 -9.34 3.71
CA GLU A 49 13.87 -10.12 3.37
C GLU A 49 13.52 -11.57 3.00
N LEU A 50 12.66 -12.22 3.78
CA LEU A 50 12.21 -13.60 3.49
C LEU A 50 11.37 -13.67 2.22
N PHE A 51 10.61 -12.61 1.91
CA PHE A 51 9.82 -12.54 0.68
C PHE A 51 10.68 -12.32 -0.56
N GLU A 52 11.75 -11.51 -0.47
CA GLU A 52 12.74 -11.33 -1.54
C GLU A 52 13.43 -12.65 -1.91
N LEU A 53 13.60 -13.56 -0.95
CA LEU A 53 14.06 -14.95 -1.18
C LEU A 53 13.01 -15.85 -1.86
N LYS A 54 11.89 -15.27 -2.33
CA LYS A 54 10.76 -15.95 -3.00
C LYS A 54 10.11 -17.04 -2.14
N LEU A 55 10.18 -16.93 -0.82
CA LEU A 55 9.52 -17.87 0.08
C LEU A 55 8.00 -17.68 0.07
N LYS A 56 7.29 -18.81 0.18
CA LYS A 56 5.83 -18.80 0.34
C LYS A 56 5.45 -18.36 1.76
N LEU A 57 4.25 -17.80 1.90
CA LEU A 57 3.74 -17.28 3.19
C LEU A 57 3.86 -18.28 4.35
N LYS A 58 3.58 -19.57 4.12
CA LYS A 58 3.73 -20.62 5.15
C LYS A 58 5.17 -20.72 5.67
N ALA A 59 6.14 -20.77 4.76
CA ALA A 59 7.56 -20.80 5.10
C ALA A 59 8.01 -19.51 5.81
N ILE A 60 7.47 -18.35 5.42
CA ILE A 60 7.75 -17.09 6.12
C ILE A 60 7.28 -17.16 7.58
N ILE A 61 6.09 -17.71 7.82
CA ILE A 61 5.52 -17.87 9.17
C ILE A 61 6.40 -18.83 10.01
N GLU A 62 6.77 -19.97 9.45
CA GLU A 62 7.67 -20.95 10.10
C GLU A 62 9.01 -20.30 10.48
N MET A 63 9.64 -19.60 9.53
CA MET A 63 10.92 -18.90 9.77
C MET A 63 10.81 -17.78 10.83
N LEU A 64 9.66 -17.11 10.94
CA LEU A 64 9.44 -16.13 12.00
C LEU A 64 9.35 -16.79 13.38
N HIS A 65 8.67 -17.95 13.47
CA HIS A 65 8.61 -18.75 14.69
C HIS A 65 9.99 -19.27 15.10
N GLU A 66 10.75 -19.83 14.17
CA GLU A 66 12.11 -20.35 14.43
C GLU A 66 13.06 -19.27 14.95
N ARG A 67 12.92 -18.04 14.44
CA ARG A 67 13.72 -16.89 14.88
C ARG A 67 13.22 -16.24 16.17
N GLY A 68 12.20 -16.79 16.83
CA GLY A 68 11.62 -16.26 18.06
C GLY A 68 10.95 -14.90 17.89
N ASN A 69 10.52 -14.53 16.68
CA ASN A 69 9.82 -13.27 16.44
C ASN A 69 8.32 -13.43 16.65
N THR A 70 7.66 -12.35 17.05
CA THR A 70 6.19 -12.31 17.08
C THR A 70 5.66 -12.38 15.65
N VAL A 71 4.81 -13.39 15.40
CA VAL A 71 4.21 -13.63 14.09
C VAL A 71 2.98 -12.73 13.94
N PRO A 72 2.97 -11.80 12.97
CA PRO A 72 1.78 -11.00 12.67
C PRO A 72 0.65 -11.89 12.15
N SER A 73 -0.59 -11.39 12.19
CA SER A 73 -1.72 -12.17 11.65
C SER A 73 -1.54 -12.42 10.15
N ILE A 74 -2.10 -13.52 9.66
CA ILE A 74 -2.09 -13.87 8.23
C ILE A 74 -2.61 -12.70 7.36
N HIS A 75 -3.61 -11.98 7.84
CA HIS A 75 -4.15 -10.80 7.16
C HIS A 75 -3.13 -9.66 7.06
N GLN A 76 -2.40 -9.38 8.14
CA GLN A 76 -1.35 -8.36 8.16
C GLN A 76 -0.19 -8.74 7.23
N LEU A 77 0.21 -10.01 7.22
CA LEU A 77 1.24 -10.51 6.30
C LEU A 77 0.78 -10.40 4.85
N ASN A 78 -0.44 -10.85 4.52
CA ASN A 78 -0.97 -10.74 3.16
C ASN A 78 -1.09 -9.28 2.69
N SER A 79 -1.55 -8.38 3.56
CA SER A 79 -1.61 -6.95 3.26
C SER A 79 -0.20 -6.41 2.95
N LEU A 80 0.78 -6.73 3.78
CA LEU A 80 2.17 -6.34 3.57
C LEU A 80 2.74 -6.87 2.26
N LEU A 81 2.58 -8.17 2.00
CA LEU A 81 3.11 -8.82 0.79
C LEU A 81 2.43 -8.27 -0.47
N ARG A 82 1.13 -7.94 -0.41
CA ARG A 82 0.44 -7.26 -1.52
C ARG A 82 1.04 -5.88 -1.79
N THR A 83 1.32 -5.09 -0.75
CA THR A 83 1.96 -3.78 -0.91
C THR A 83 3.37 -3.87 -1.48
N VAL A 84 4.15 -4.89 -1.08
CA VAL A 84 5.48 -5.12 -1.65
C VAL A 84 5.36 -5.49 -3.14
N LYS A 85 4.53 -6.48 -3.47
CA LYS A 85 4.28 -6.87 -4.86
C LYS A 85 3.78 -5.72 -5.73
N SER A 86 2.87 -4.89 -5.22
CA SER A 86 2.33 -3.77 -6.00
C SER A 86 3.36 -2.68 -6.27
N ARG A 87 4.41 -2.57 -5.45
CA ARG A 87 5.52 -1.64 -5.68
C ARG A 87 6.49 -2.16 -6.74
N GLU A 88 6.70 -3.48 -6.78
CA GLU A 88 7.60 -4.12 -7.75
C GLU A 88 6.95 -4.30 -9.12
N LEU A 89 5.72 -4.81 -9.15
CA LEU A 89 5.01 -5.21 -10.36
C LEU A 89 3.98 -4.18 -10.83
N GLY A 90 3.80 -3.11 -10.06
CA GLY A 90 2.73 -2.14 -10.27
C GLY A 90 1.37 -2.63 -9.74
N PRO A 91 0.33 -1.80 -9.90
CA PRO A 91 -1.02 -2.15 -9.47
C PRO A 91 -1.53 -3.37 -10.24
N THR A 92 -2.09 -4.35 -9.52
CA THR A 92 -2.71 -5.54 -10.13
C THR A 92 -4.11 -5.28 -10.67
N SER A 93 -4.70 -4.14 -10.32
CA SER A 93 -6.02 -3.71 -10.79
C SER A 93 -5.85 -2.46 -11.64
N ILE A 94 -6.44 -2.49 -12.83
CA ILE A 94 -6.61 -1.31 -13.68
C ILE A 94 -7.98 -0.71 -13.41
N SER A 95 -8.07 0.61 -13.27
CA SER A 95 -9.37 1.29 -13.18
C SER A 95 -10.10 1.23 -14.53
N LEU A 96 -11.43 1.41 -14.52
CA LEU A 96 -12.20 1.48 -15.77
C LEU A 96 -11.70 2.61 -16.69
N GLY A 97 -11.33 3.76 -16.11
CA GLY A 97 -10.80 4.89 -16.88
C GLY A 97 -9.45 4.57 -17.53
N GLU A 98 -8.51 3.97 -16.79
CA GLU A 98 -7.23 3.53 -17.33
C GLU A 98 -7.41 2.45 -18.41
N ASN A 99 -8.38 1.55 -18.24
CA ASN A 99 -8.68 0.51 -19.22
C ASN A 99 -9.24 1.12 -20.52
N VAL A 100 -10.21 2.03 -20.41
CA VAL A 100 -10.76 2.76 -21.56
C VAL A 100 -9.66 3.55 -22.28
N GLN A 101 -8.79 4.22 -21.53
CA GLN A 101 -7.66 4.96 -22.09
C GLN A 101 -6.69 4.01 -22.83
N TRP A 102 -6.37 2.87 -22.24
CA TRP A 102 -5.51 1.86 -22.88
C TRP A 102 -6.12 1.33 -24.18
N CYS A 103 -7.44 1.09 -24.22
CA CYS A 103 -8.14 0.70 -25.45
C CYS A 103 -8.07 1.78 -26.55
N LEU A 104 -8.23 3.05 -26.18
CA LEU A 104 -8.12 4.19 -27.10
C LEU A 104 -6.72 4.32 -27.69
N GLU A 105 -5.68 4.12 -26.88
CA GLU A 105 -4.28 4.21 -27.32
C GLU A 105 -3.85 3.00 -28.15
N SER A 106 -4.23 1.79 -27.71
CA SER A 106 -3.82 0.53 -28.34
C SER A 106 -4.52 0.28 -29.67
N SER A 107 -5.72 0.83 -29.88
CA SER A 107 -6.44 0.70 -31.15
C SER A 107 -5.90 1.60 -32.26
N GLN A 108 -5.10 2.62 -31.92
CA GLN A 108 -4.55 3.57 -32.90
C GLN A 108 -3.26 3.10 -33.56
N SER A 109 -2.60 2.07 -33.03
CA SER A 109 -1.30 1.61 -33.55
C SER A 109 -1.22 0.09 -33.66
N MET A 110 -0.74 -0.39 -34.81
CA MET A 110 -0.43 -1.81 -34.99
C MET A 110 0.79 -2.16 -34.12
N PRO A 111 0.74 -3.24 -33.32
CA PRO A 111 1.89 -3.68 -32.55
C PRO A 111 3.09 -3.99 -33.47
N LYS A 112 4.30 -3.64 -33.00
CA LYS A 112 5.55 -3.90 -33.74
C LYS A 112 6.08 -5.32 -33.55
N SER A 113 5.53 -6.06 -32.58
CA SER A 113 5.95 -7.40 -32.20
C SER A 113 4.70 -8.24 -31.92
N ASP A 114 4.75 -9.51 -32.34
CA ASP A 114 3.64 -10.46 -32.22
C ASP A 114 3.24 -10.75 -30.75
N ASP A 115 4.17 -10.55 -29.82
CA ASP A 115 3.93 -10.78 -28.39
C ASP A 115 3.31 -9.55 -27.68
N THR A 116 3.14 -8.44 -28.39
CA THR A 116 2.61 -7.21 -27.80
C THR A 116 1.09 -7.25 -27.77
N PRO A 117 0.44 -7.18 -26.59
CA PRO A 117 -1.01 -7.14 -26.51
C PRO A 117 -1.54 -5.85 -27.14
N PHE A 118 -2.59 -5.95 -27.94
CA PHE A 118 -3.25 -4.82 -28.58
C PHE A 118 -4.77 -5.02 -28.61
N VAL A 119 -5.51 -3.94 -28.88
CA VAL A 119 -6.98 -3.96 -28.96
C VAL A 119 -7.41 -3.93 -30.42
N ALA A 120 -8.02 -5.03 -30.88
CA ALA A 120 -8.51 -5.15 -32.26
C ALA A 120 -9.80 -4.34 -32.49
N SER A 121 -10.71 -4.35 -31.51
CA SER A 121 -11.95 -3.57 -31.53
C SER A 121 -12.47 -3.37 -30.11
N TYR A 122 -13.16 -2.25 -29.87
CA TYR A 122 -13.84 -1.98 -28.60
C TYR A 122 -15.08 -1.11 -28.84
N GLU A 123 -16.08 -1.24 -27.96
CA GLU A 123 -17.31 -0.43 -27.96
C GLU A 123 -17.57 0.05 -26.53
N ILE A 124 -17.92 1.33 -26.36
CA ILE A 124 -18.22 1.93 -25.05
C ILE A 124 -19.69 2.33 -25.05
N ILE A 125 -20.50 1.62 -24.24
CA ILE A 125 -21.92 1.88 -24.08
C ILE A 125 -22.13 2.70 -22.80
N TYR A 126 -22.80 3.85 -22.93
CA TYR A 126 -23.16 4.71 -21.79
C TYR A 126 -24.64 4.53 -21.46
N ASP A 127 -24.94 4.09 -20.24
CA ASP A 127 -26.29 4.14 -19.72
C ASP A 127 -26.69 5.60 -19.44
N LYS A 128 -27.81 6.03 -20.02
CA LYS A 128 -28.41 7.33 -19.65
C LYS A 128 -29.04 7.18 -18.27
N ILE A 129 -28.55 7.98 -17.31
CA ILE A 129 -29.16 8.15 -15.98
C ILE A 129 -30.32 9.12 -16.09
#